data_AF-A0A2M6ZZ62-F1
#
_entry.id   AF-A0A2M6ZZ62-F1
#
_cell.length_a   1.000
_cell.length_b   1.000
_cell.length_c   1.000
_cell.angle_alpha   90.00
_cell.angle_beta   90.00
_cell.angle_gamma   90.00
#
_symmetry.space_group_name_H-M   'P 1'
#
loop_
_entity.id
_entity.type
_entity.pdbx_description
1 polymer ?
#
loop_
_entity_poly.entity_id
_entity_poly.type
_entity_poly.pdbx_seq_one_letter_code
_entity_poly.pdbx_strand_id
1 'polypeptide(L)'
;MAKKQKKIDVRFDQKLILFNYLLSVFDVGDFNSLADILRDTPEGFDEEGRSNFFYNLKTVIDRTHLSNQQLLEYDENIVRHWKQ
;
A
#
# COMPACT_ATOMS: atom_id res chain seq x y z
N MET A 1 -18.26 17.92 39.11
CA MET A 1 -17.05 18.32 38.34
C MET A 1 -17.03 17.50 37.06
N ALA A 2 -17.14 18.13 35.89
CA ALA A 2 -17.13 17.43 34.60
C ALA A 2 -15.68 17.13 34.19
N LYS A 3 -15.35 15.85 33.94
CA LYS A 3 -14.04 15.45 33.41
C LYS A 3 -13.89 15.99 31.98
N LYS A 4 -12.95 16.92 31.78
CA LYS A 4 -12.61 17.47 30.47
C LYS A 4 -11.96 16.36 29.63
N GLN A 5 -12.65 15.89 28.61
CA GLN A 5 -12.15 14.88 27.68
C GLN A 5 -10.86 15.40 27.03
N LYS A 6 -9.73 14.72 27.22
CA LYS A 6 -8.45 15.06 26.57
C LYS A 6 -8.61 14.77 25.07
N LYS A 7 -8.66 15.82 24.25
CA LYS A 7 -8.65 15.70 22.78
C LYS A 7 -7.32 15.05 22.40
N ILE A 8 -7.37 13.81 21.92
CA ILE A 8 -6.20 13.16 21.33
C ILE A 8 -5.98 13.87 19.99
N ASP A 9 -4.84 14.52 19.86
CA ASP A 9 -4.42 15.12 18.59
C ASP A 9 -3.88 14.00 17.70
N VAL A 10 -4.81 13.39 16.96
CA VAL A 10 -4.50 12.33 16.00
C VAL A 10 -3.97 12.99 14.73
N ARG A 11 -2.81 12.53 14.25
CA ARG A 11 -2.21 13.04 13.00
C ARG A 11 -3.13 12.77 11.80
N PHE A 12 -3.00 13.55 10.73
CA PHE A 12 -3.90 13.46 9.57
C PHE A 12 -3.88 12.08 8.90
N ASP A 13 -2.71 11.50 8.69
CA ASP A 13 -2.49 10.15 8.17
C ASP A 13 -3.21 9.07 8.98
N GLN A 14 -3.26 9.22 10.30
CA GLN A 14 -3.99 8.31 11.19
C GLN A 14 -5.52 8.45 11.10
N LYS A 15 -6.04 9.53 10.51
CA LYS A 15 -7.48 9.74 10.25
C LYS A 15 -7.94 9.10 8.93
N LEU A 16 -7.00 8.73 8.06
CA LEU A 16 -7.30 8.15 6.76
C LEU A 16 -7.54 6.65 6.90
N ILE A 17 -8.77 6.24 7.25
CA ILE A 17 -9.07 4.82 7.53
C ILE A 17 -8.73 3.90 6.36
N LEU A 18 -8.95 4.33 5.12
CA LEU A 18 -8.62 3.54 3.92
C LEU A 18 -7.10 3.39 3.72
N PHE A 19 -6.35 4.45 4.03
CA PHE A 19 -4.90 4.41 3.97
C PHE A 19 -4.32 3.49 5.04
N ASN A 20 -4.82 3.57 6.28
CA ASN A 20 -4.42 2.66 7.36
C ASN A 20 -4.81 1.21 7.06
N TYR A 21 -5.97 1.00 6.44
CA TYR A 21 -6.36 -0.33 5.96
C TYR A 21 -5.37 -0.85 4.91
N LEU A 22 -4.98 -0.02 3.93
CA LEU A 22 -3.98 -0.40 2.93
C LEU A 22 -2.65 -0.79 3.59
N LEU A 23 -2.16 -0.02 4.56
CA LEU A 23 -0.94 -0.37 5.31
C LEU A 23 -1.09 -1.72 6.03
N SER A 24 -2.25 -1.98 6.64
CA SER A 24 -2.52 -3.27 7.31
C SER A 24 -2.56 -4.45 6.36
N VAL A 25 -2.97 -4.25 5.10
CA VAL A 25 -2.95 -5.29 4.09
C VAL A 25 -1.52 -5.74 3.82
N PHE A 26 -0.55 -4.82 3.81
CA PHE A 26 0.87 -5.11 3.59
C PHE A 26 1.66 -5.44 4.88
N ASP A 27 0.99 -5.63 6.01
CA ASP A 27 1.60 -5.88 7.33
C ASP A 27 2.65 -4.82 7.72
N VAL A 28 2.38 -3.55 7.37
CA VAL A 28 3.25 -2.40 7.70
C VAL A 28 2.54 -1.43 8.64
N GLY A 29 3.31 -0.86 9.59
CA GLY A 29 2.78 0.05 10.61
C GLY A 29 2.69 1.51 10.19
N ASP A 30 3.45 1.92 9.17
CA ASP A 30 3.47 3.29 8.67
C ASP A 30 3.86 3.38 7.19
N PHE A 31 3.68 4.58 6.62
CA PHE A 31 4.01 4.86 5.23
C PHE A 31 5.49 4.70 4.90
N ASN A 32 6.40 5.05 5.82
CA ASN A 32 7.83 5.02 5.55
C ASN A 32 8.29 3.58 5.35
N SER A 33 7.75 2.65 6.13
CA SER A 33 7.99 1.22 5.99
C SER A 33 7.57 0.70 4.61
N LEU A 34 6.40 1.13 4.12
CA LEU A 34 5.96 0.81 2.77
C LEU A 34 6.86 1.45 1.70
N ALA A 35 7.24 2.71 1.89
CA ALA A 35 8.12 3.43 0.98
C ALA A 35 9.52 2.80 0.91
N ASP A 36 10.05 2.28 2.02
CA ASP A 36 11.32 1.56 2.06
C ASP A 36 11.30 0.31 1.18
N ILE A 37 10.19 -0.45 1.20
CA ILE A 37 9.99 -1.64 0.35
C ILE A 37 10.02 -1.27 -1.14
N LEU A 38 9.48 -0.10 -1.48
CA LEU A 38 9.28 0.32 -2.88
C LEU A 38 10.40 1.24 -3.39
N ARG A 39 11.30 1.72 -2.54
CA ARG A 39 12.26 2.79 -2.83
C ARG A 39 13.11 2.53 -4.07
N ASP A 40 13.65 1.33 -4.19
CA ASP A 40 14.58 0.97 -5.26
C ASP A 40 13.87 0.37 -6.48
N THR A 41 12.53 0.44 -6.53
CA THR A 41 11.76 -0.06 -7.67
C THR A 41 11.88 0.92 -8.85
N PRO A 42 12.33 0.47 -10.03
CA PRO A 42 12.32 1.31 -11.20
C PRO A 42 10.88 1.61 -11.62
N GLU A 43 10.58 2.86 -11.96
CA GLU A 43 9.28 3.20 -12.55
C GLU A 43 9.10 2.54 -13.93
N GLY A 44 7.85 2.29 -14.30
CA GLY A 44 7.48 1.73 -15.61
C GLY A 44 6.97 0.30 -15.56
N PHE A 45 6.97 -0.32 -16.74
CA PHE A 45 6.41 -1.64 -16.98
C PHE A 45 7.45 -2.56 -17.61
N ASP A 46 7.29 -3.87 -17.38
CA ASP A 46 8.05 -4.90 -18.08
C ASP A 46 7.52 -5.19 -19.49
N GLU A 47 8.11 -6.17 -20.16
CA GLU A 47 7.73 -6.61 -21.52
C GLU A 47 6.30 -7.18 -21.58
N GLU A 48 5.76 -7.68 -20.47
CA GLU A 48 4.39 -8.19 -20.35
C GLU A 48 3.38 -7.09 -19.96
N GLY A 49 3.87 -5.86 -19.74
CA GLY A 49 3.05 -4.71 -19.36
C GLY A 49 2.67 -4.67 -17.88
N ARG A 50 3.32 -5.45 -17.03
CA ARG A 50 3.16 -5.40 -15.56
C ARG A 50 4.05 -4.33 -14.96
N SER A 51 3.61 -3.71 -13.88
CA SER A 51 4.45 -2.72 -13.21
C SER A 51 5.65 -3.39 -12.54
N ASN A 52 6.79 -2.73 -12.56
CA ASN A 52 7.95 -3.18 -11.77
C ASN A 52 7.64 -3.25 -10.27
N PHE A 53 6.67 -2.45 -9.78
CA PHE A 53 6.21 -2.48 -8.40
C PHE A 53 5.51 -3.79 -8.01
N PHE A 54 4.89 -4.49 -8.97
CA PHE A 54 4.30 -5.81 -8.73
C PHE A 54 5.34 -6.79 -8.18
N TYR A 55 6.54 -6.81 -8.76
CA TYR A 55 7.60 -7.74 -8.36
C TYR A 55 8.12 -7.46 -6.95
N ASN A 56 8.29 -6.19 -6.57
CA ASN A 56 8.70 -5.84 -5.22
C ASN A 56 7.60 -6.10 -4.19
N LEU A 57 6.34 -5.77 -4.49
CA LEU A 57 5.20 -6.09 -3.62
C LEU A 57 4.99 -7.60 -3.47
N LYS A 58 5.31 -8.38 -4.50
CA LYS A 58 5.27 -9.84 -4.43
C LYS A 58 6.25 -10.40 -3.40
N THR A 59 7.39 -9.74 -3.15
CA THR A 59 8.36 -10.23 -2.14
C THR A 59 7.85 -10.13 -0.70
N VAL A 60 6.88 -9.23 -0.46
CA VAL A 60 6.27 -9.05 0.86
C VAL A 60 4.92 -9.76 0.98
N ILE A 61 4.38 -10.30 -0.13
CA ILE A 61 3.05 -10.92 -0.21
C ILE A 61 2.84 -12.03 0.81
N ASP A 62 3.88 -12.81 1.12
CA ASP A 62 3.81 -13.94 2.05
C ASP A 62 3.52 -13.50 3.49
N ARG A 63 3.71 -12.22 3.80
CA ARG A 63 3.38 -11.60 5.09
C ARG A 63 2.02 -10.89 5.06
N THR A 64 1.43 -10.75 3.88
CA THR A 64 0.18 -10.03 3.65
C THR A 64 -1.03 -10.96 3.67
N HIS A 65 -2.22 -10.36 3.72
CA HIS A 65 -3.48 -11.06 3.48
C HIS A 65 -3.87 -11.14 2.00
N LEU A 66 -3.04 -10.62 1.08
CA LEU A 66 -3.29 -10.67 -0.35
C LEU A 66 -2.76 -11.97 -0.96
N SER A 67 -3.53 -12.56 -1.86
CA SER A 67 -3.00 -13.59 -2.77
C SER A 67 -2.20 -12.95 -3.91
N ASN A 68 -1.28 -13.72 -4.49
CA ASN A 68 -0.56 -13.34 -5.71
C ASN A 68 -1.50 -12.96 -6.86
N GLN A 69 -2.63 -13.67 -6.99
CA GLN A 69 -3.62 -13.37 -8.02
C GLN A 69 -4.28 -12.01 -7.79
N GLN A 70 -4.67 -11.71 -6.55
CA GLN A 70 -5.27 -10.40 -6.23
C GLN A 70 -4.27 -9.27 -6.49
N LEU A 71 -3.00 -9.43 -6.09
CA LEU A 71 -1.98 -8.42 -6.36
C LEU A 71 -1.80 -8.19 -7.87
N LEU A 72 -1.83 -9.26 -8.67
CA LEU A 72 -1.74 -9.14 -10.13
C LEU A 72 -2.95 -8.42 -10.72
N GLU A 73 -4.16 -8.77 -10.29
CA GLU A 73 -5.39 -8.10 -10.73
C GLU A 73 -5.37 -6.60 -10.38
N TYR A 74 -4.85 -6.23 -9.20
CA TYR A 74 -4.65 -4.83 -8.82
C TYR A 74 -3.67 -4.11 -9.76
N ASP A 75 -2.52 -4.72 -10.03
CA ASP A 75 -1.52 -4.16 -10.94
C ASP A 75 -2.10 -3.93 -12.34
N GLU A 76 -2.77 -4.94 -12.89
CA GLU A 76 -3.42 -4.85 -14.20
C GLU A 76 -4.48 -3.74 -14.25
N ASN A 77 -5.27 -3.57 -13.20
CA ASN A 77 -6.28 -2.52 -13.13
C ASN A 77 -5.64 -1.12 -13.13
N ILE A 78 -4.51 -0.94 -12.43
CA ILE A 78 -3.75 0.32 -12.44
C ILE A 78 -3.21 0.59 -13.85
N VAL A 79 -2.58 -0.40 -14.48
CA VAL A 79 -2.04 -0.30 -15.84
C VAL A 79 -3.14 0.08 -16.83
N ARG A 80 -4.29 -0.60 -16.75
CA ARG A 80 -5.46 -0.35 -17.61
C ARG A 80 -5.99 1.06 -17.41
N HIS A 81 -6.10 1.54 -16.17
CA HIS A 81 -6.57 2.89 -15.88
C HIS A 81 -5.60 3.96 -16.37
N TRP A 82 -4.28 3.74 -16.25
CA TRP A 82 -3.27 4.70 -16.67
C TRP A 82 -3.12 4.81 -18.20
N LYS A 83 -3.38 3.72 -18.93
CA LYS A 83 -3.31 3.70 -20.41
C LYS A 83 -4.56 4.28 -21.11
N GLN A 84 -5.59 4.70 -20.37
CA GLN A 84 -6.78 5.36 -20.90
C GLN A 84 -6.49 6.82 -21.27
#